data_AF-A0A973IA85-F1
#
_entry.id   AF-A0A973IA85-F1
#
_cell.length_a   1.000
_cell.length_b   1.000
_cell.length_c   1.000
_cell.angle_alpha   90.00
_cell.angle_beta   90.00
_cell.angle_gamma   90.00
#
_symmetry.space_group_name_H-M   'P 1'
#
loop_
_entity.id
_entity.type
_entity.pdbx_description
1 polymer ?
#
loop_
_entity_poly.entity_id
_entity_poly.type
_entity_poly.pdbx_seq_one_letter_code
_entity_poly.pdbx_strand_id
1 'polypeptide(L)'
;MRDIVEAPTGYYDPDTCDLHAFQALIEQSTQADTVPHAAAIEKNIPVYDMAALRPMLEDAGQRRVLMAEWAQVLRVGAGVVALKNTYADTRVIDEATAIYDAIIAQEKEASGGGGDHFAASGANDRVWNSLQKLCEASPDVFLRYFASPTIAAVCEAWLGPNFQMTAQVNLVHPGGAAQQAHRDYHLGFQTAEISAAYPAHVHDVS
;
A
#
# COMPACT_ATOMS: atom_id res chain seq x y z
N MET A 1 44.75 -12.92 -0.71
CA MET A 1 43.62 -12.75 -1.65
C MET A 1 43.03 -11.41 -1.30
N ARG A 2 43.11 -10.40 -2.16
CA ARG A 2 42.52 -9.09 -1.86
C ARG A 2 41.02 -9.24 -2.04
N ASP A 3 40.27 -9.15 -0.96
CA ASP A 3 38.82 -9.00 -1.01
C ASP A 3 38.55 -7.72 -1.78
N ILE A 4 38.13 -7.88 -3.04
CA ILE A 4 37.60 -6.77 -3.82
C ILE A 4 36.23 -6.52 -3.20
N VAL A 5 36.18 -5.59 -2.26
CA VAL A 5 34.92 -5.00 -1.83
C VAL A 5 34.33 -4.34 -3.08
N GLU A 6 33.27 -4.93 -3.65
CA GLU A 6 32.50 -4.26 -4.68
C GLU A 6 32.11 -2.89 -4.15
N ALA A 7 32.55 -1.83 -4.84
CA ALA A 7 32.16 -0.48 -4.48
C ALA A 7 30.63 -0.39 -4.63
N PRO A 8 29.92 0.17 -3.64
CA PRO A 8 28.47 0.30 -3.74
C PRO A 8 28.10 1.10 -4.99
N THR A 9 27.13 0.59 -5.75
CA THR A 9 26.60 1.25 -6.95
C THR A 9 26.15 2.66 -6.60
N GLY A 10 26.79 3.69 -7.18
CA GLY A 10 26.47 5.09 -6.89
C GLY A 10 25.15 5.54 -7.53
N TYR A 11 24.87 5.05 -8.73
CA TYR A 11 23.70 5.37 -9.55
C TYR A 11 23.29 4.12 -10.34
N TYR A 12 21.99 3.94 -10.57
CA TYR A 12 21.49 2.89 -11.44
C TYR A 12 21.46 3.35 -12.89
N ASP A 13 21.83 2.46 -13.80
CA ASP A 13 21.72 2.66 -15.24
C ASP A 13 20.86 1.52 -15.83
N PRO A 14 19.87 1.80 -16.69
CA PRO A 14 19.04 0.77 -17.32
C PRO A 14 19.84 -0.34 -18.01
N ASP A 15 21.01 -0.03 -18.57
CA ASP A 15 21.89 -0.99 -19.26
C ASP A 15 22.57 -1.97 -18.28
N THR A 16 22.54 -1.68 -16.98
CA THR A 16 23.07 -2.55 -15.91
C THR A 16 22.00 -3.48 -15.30
N CYS A 17 20.79 -3.49 -15.85
CA CYS A 17 19.71 -4.35 -15.38
C CYS A 17 20.06 -5.84 -15.55
N ASP A 18 20.06 -6.58 -14.45
CA ASP A 18 20.28 -8.02 -14.44
C ASP A 18 18.95 -8.78 -14.53
N LEU A 19 18.67 -9.34 -15.71
CA LEU A 19 17.46 -10.14 -15.95
C LEU A 19 17.45 -11.46 -15.17
N HIS A 20 18.62 -12.04 -14.85
CA HIS A 20 18.68 -13.25 -14.02
C HIS A 20 18.36 -12.93 -12.57
N ALA A 21 18.83 -11.79 -12.06
CA ALA A 21 18.43 -11.30 -10.74
C ALA A 21 16.91 -11.05 -10.68
N PHE A 22 16.34 -10.40 -11.71
CA PHE A 22 14.90 -10.20 -11.78
C PHE A 22 14.11 -11.52 -11.87
N GLN A 23 14.56 -12.47 -12.68
CA GLN A 23 13.96 -13.80 -12.78
C GLN A 23 13.96 -14.51 -11.41
N ALA A 24 15.10 -14.51 -10.71
CA ALA A 24 15.21 -15.10 -9.39
C ALA A 24 14.26 -14.47 -8.36
N LEU A 25 13.97 -13.16 -8.49
CA LEU A 25 12.99 -12.47 -7.64
C LEU A 25 11.55 -12.93 -7.92
N ILE A 26 11.15 -13.04 -9.19
CA ILE A 26 9.77 -13.42 -9.55
C ILE A 26 9.50 -14.93 -9.42
N GLU A 27 10.54 -15.76 -9.35
CA GLU A 27 10.43 -17.21 -9.14
C GLU A 27 10.34 -17.62 -7.66
N GLN A 28 10.44 -16.67 -6.73
CA GLN A 28 10.33 -16.95 -5.30
C GLN A 28 8.95 -17.51 -4.93
N SER A 29 8.95 -18.51 -4.05
CA SER A 29 7.73 -19.08 -3.49
C SER A 29 7.67 -18.87 -1.97
N THR A 30 6.61 -18.23 -1.50
CA THR A 30 6.29 -18.06 -0.08
C THR A 30 6.08 -19.42 0.57
N GLN A 31 6.89 -19.72 1.58
CA GLN A 31 6.83 -20.98 2.33
C GLN A 31 6.11 -20.76 3.67
N ALA A 32 5.30 -21.74 4.08
CA ALA A 32 4.49 -21.64 5.30
C ALA A 32 5.32 -21.46 6.58
N ASP A 33 6.55 -21.99 6.61
CA ASP A 33 7.47 -21.84 7.73
C ASP A 33 8.08 -20.43 7.85
N THR A 34 8.09 -19.66 6.76
CA THR A 34 8.52 -18.26 6.75
C THR A 34 7.41 -17.28 7.13
N VAL A 35 6.15 -17.73 7.13
CA VAL A 35 4.96 -16.95 7.51
C VAL A 35 4.05 -17.71 8.48
N PRO A 36 4.56 -18.16 9.63
CA PRO A 36 3.82 -19.03 10.54
C PRO A 36 2.52 -18.42 11.09
N HIS A 37 2.33 -17.10 11.03
CA HIS A 37 1.08 -16.45 11.47
C HIS A 37 0.06 -16.30 10.33
N ALA A 38 0.42 -16.60 9.08
CA ALA A 38 -0.52 -16.61 7.98
C ALA A 38 -1.50 -17.79 8.11
N ALA A 39 -2.79 -17.53 7.89
CA ALA A 39 -3.83 -18.56 7.88
C ALA A 39 -3.85 -19.36 6.57
N ALA A 40 -3.39 -18.76 5.47
CA ALA A 40 -3.27 -19.39 4.17
C ALA A 40 -2.20 -18.71 3.32
N ILE A 41 -1.76 -19.38 2.25
CA ILE A 41 -0.97 -18.77 1.18
C ILE A 41 -1.76 -18.95 -0.11
N GLU A 42 -2.18 -17.85 -0.73
CA GLU A 42 -2.97 -17.85 -1.95
C GLU A 42 -2.21 -17.12 -3.06
N LYS A 43 -1.94 -17.80 -4.18
CA LYS A 43 -1.17 -17.22 -5.30
C LYS A 43 0.14 -16.57 -4.84
N ASN A 44 0.87 -17.25 -3.95
CA ASN A 44 2.11 -16.77 -3.33
C ASN A 44 1.95 -15.66 -2.27
N ILE A 45 0.72 -15.21 -1.98
CA ILE A 45 0.45 -14.14 -1.03
C ILE A 45 0.05 -14.74 0.33
N PRO A 46 0.77 -14.42 1.42
CA PRO A 46 0.33 -14.81 2.75
C PRO A 46 -0.93 -14.03 3.17
N VAL A 47 -1.95 -14.76 3.58
CA VAL A 47 -3.24 -14.26 4.04
C VAL A 47 -3.34 -14.42 5.54
N TYR A 48 -3.50 -13.31 6.26
CA TYR A 48 -3.60 -13.25 7.71
C TYR A 48 -5.07 -13.03 8.11
N ASP A 49 -5.61 -13.88 8.99
CA ASP A 49 -6.94 -13.67 9.56
C ASP A 49 -6.86 -12.76 10.80
N MET A 50 -7.22 -11.51 10.62
CA MET A 50 -7.13 -10.52 11.69
C MET A 50 -8.21 -10.67 12.75
N ALA A 51 -9.24 -11.49 12.54
CA ALA A 51 -10.13 -11.89 13.63
C ALA A 51 -9.39 -12.77 14.64
N ALA A 52 -8.56 -13.71 14.16
CA ALA A 52 -7.78 -14.61 14.99
C ALA A 52 -6.54 -13.94 15.61
N LEU A 53 -5.90 -13.02 14.87
CA LEU A 53 -4.66 -12.36 15.29
C LEU A 53 -4.87 -11.07 16.10
N ARG A 54 -6.10 -10.60 16.27
CA ARG A 54 -6.38 -9.36 17.05
C ARG A 54 -5.81 -9.39 18.47
N PRO A 55 -5.97 -10.48 19.26
CA PRO A 55 -5.38 -10.54 20.61
C PRO A 55 -3.86 -10.42 20.59
N MET A 56 -3.21 -10.93 19.53
CA MET A 56 -1.76 -10.84 19.35
C MET A 56 -1.30 -9.39 19.14
N LEU A 57 -2.09 -8.57 18.46
CA LEU A 57 -1.81 -7.14 18.28
C LEU A 57 -2.01 -6.32 19.56
N GLU A 58 -2.87 -6.76 20.47
CA GLU A 58 -3.12 -6.10 21.75
C GLU A 58 -2.03 -6.40 22.79
N ASP A 59 -1.33 -7.53 22.66
CA ASP A 59 -0.16 -7.86 23.47
C ASP A 59 1.12 -7.24 22.90
N ALA A 60 1.78 -6.36 23.67
CA ALA A 60 2.95 -5.62 23.20
C ALA A 60 4.15 -6.52 22.81
N GLY A 61 4.28 -7.71 23.41
CA GLY A 61 5.34 -8.65 23.09
C GLY A 61 5.07 -9.37 21.77
N GLN A 62 3.87 -9.94 21.65
CA GLN A 62 3.47 -10.68 20.46
C GLN A 62 3.24 -9.77 19.25
N ARG A 63 2.73 -8.55 19.46
CA ARG A 63 2.56 -7.56 18.39
C ARG A 63 3.84 -7.36 17.57
N ARG A 64 4.98 -7.23 18.25
CA ARG A 64 6.28 -7.08 17.56
C ARG A 64 6.71 -8.31 16.79
N VAL A 65 6.34 -9.51 17.24
CA VAL A 65 6.60 -10.76 16.51
C VAL A 65 5.83 -10.78 15.19
N LEU A 66 4.53 -10.45 15.22
CA LEU A 66 3.70 -10.39 14.02
C LEU A 66 4.18 -9.31 13.05
N MET A 67 4.52 -8.12 13.57
CA MET A 67 5.05 -7.03 12.74
C MET A 67 6.41 -7.37 12.12
N ALA A 68 7.29 -8.08 12.83
CA ALA A 68 8.57 -8.51 12.28
C ALA A 68 8.39 -9.47 11.09
N GLU A 69 7.41 -10.37 11.18
CA GLU A 69 7.04 -11.24 10.05
C GLU A 69 6.51 -10.43 8.86
N TRP A 70 5.59 -9.49 9.10
CA TRP A 70 5.09 -8.62 8.03
C TRP A 70 6.20 -7.78 7.38
N ALA A 71 7.12 -7.23 8.18
CA ALA A 71 8.27 -6.49 7.67
C ALA A 71 9.17 -7.36 6.80
N GLN A 72 9.42 -8.62 7.19
CA GLN A 72 10.17 -9.58 6.40
C GLN A 72 9.48 -9.89 5.08
N VAL A 73 8.16 -10.15 5.10
CA VAL A 73 7.36 -10.43 3.89
C VAL A 73 7.42 -9.25 2.92
N LEU A 74 7.25 -8.03 3.41
CA LEU A 74 7.26 -6.82 2.58
C LEU A 74 8.65 -6.52 2.02
N ARG A 75 9.71 -6.75 2.80
CA ARG A 75 11.08 -6.39 2.42
C ARG A 75 11.72 -7.36 1.45
N VAL A 76 11.60 -8.67 1.72
CA VAL A 76 12.37 -9.71 1.01
C VAL A 76 11.54 -10.95 0.65
N GLY A 77 10.27 -10.98 1.02
CA GLY A 77 9.35 -12.08 0.69
C GLY A 77 8.41 -11.71 -0.45
N ALA A 78 7.13 -12.03 -0.30
CA ALA A 78 6.10 -11.80 -1.30
C ALA A 78 5.94 -10.33 -1.74
N GLY A 79 6.46 -9.36 -0.96
CA GLY A 79 6.29 -7.93 -1.22
C GLY A 79 4.87 -7.42 -0.95
N VAL A 80 3.96 -8.30 -0.51
CA VAL A 80 2.55 -8.02 -0.23
C VAL A 80 2.02 -8.95 0.86
N VAL A 81 1.11 -8.43 1.68
CA VAL A 81 0.32 -9.21 2.65
C VAL A 81 -1.17 -8.98 2.41
N ALA A 82 -1.99 -10.00 2.67
CA ALA A 82 -3.45 -9.84 2.67
C ALA A 82 -3.99 -9.95 4.10
N LEU A 83 -4.68 -8.90 4.57
CA LEU A 83 -5.22 -8.82 5.94
C LEU A 83 -6.74 -9.01 5.91
N LYS A 84 -7.19 -10.26 6.04
CA LYS A 84 -8.60 -10.63 6.06
C LYS A 84 -9.25 -10.20 7.38
N ASN A 85 -10.53 -9.83 7.35
CA ASN A 85 -11.29 -9.42 8.54
C ASN A 85 -10.64 -8.26 9.32
N THR A 86 -10.00 -7.34 8.58
CA THR A 86 -9.33 -6.15 9.15
C THR A 86 -10.31 -5.33 10.02
N TYR A 87 -11.46 -4.98 9.46
CA TYR A 87 -12.57 -4.38 10.21
C TYR A 87 -13.43 -5.49 10.81
N ALA A 88 -13.61 -5.46 12.13
CA ALA A 88 -14.56 -6.34 12.82
C ALA A 88 -16.01 -5.89 12.57
N ASP A 89 -16.22 -4.57 12.46
CA ASP A 89 -17.48 -3.96 12.07
C ASP A 89 -17.30 -3.28 10.72
N THR A 90 -17.92 -3.84 9.68
CA THR A 90 -17.81 -3.33 8.30
C THR A 90 -18.78 -2.20 8.00
N ARG A 91 -19.74 -1.88 8.89
CA ARG A 91 -20.73 -0.82 8.65
C ARG A 91 -20.09 0.55 8.42
N VAL A 92 -18.94 0.80 9.05
CA VAL A 92 -18.18 2.03 8.85
C VAL A 92 -17.69 2.20 7.41
N ILE A 93 -17.47 1.10 6.69
CA ILE A 93 -17.09 1.13 5.27
C ILE A 93 -18.27 1.64 4.45
N ASP A 94 -19.47 1.08 4.67
CA ASP A 94 -20.69 1.51 3.97
C ASP A 94 -21.03 2.99 4.27
N GLU A 95 -20.87 3.41 5.52
CA GLU A 95 -21.06 4.81 5.94
C GLU A 95 -20.06 5.75 5.26
N ALA A 96 -18.78 5.37 5.22
CA ALA A 96 -17.75 6.15 4.52
C ALA A 96 -18.03 6.21 3.01
N THR A 97 -18.42 5.08 2.40
CA THR A 97 -18.81 5.01 0.98
C THR A 97 -19.94 5.99 0.67
N ALA A 98 -21.02 5.99 1.47
CA ALA A 98 -22.14 6.91 1.25
C ALA A 98 -21.72 8.39 1.33
N ILE A 99 -20.80 8.73 2.24
CA ILE A 99 -20.26 10.09 2.35
C ILE A 99 -19.41 10.43 1.13
N TYR A 100 -18.54 9.53 0.69
CA TYR A 100 -17.72 9.76 -0.51
C TYR A 100 -18.57 9.87 -1.78
N ASP A 101 -19.64 9.09 -1.92
CA ASP A 101 -20.58 9.23 -3.04
C ASP A 101 -21.26 10.60 -3.04
N ALA A 102 -21.65 11.10 -1.86
CA ALA A 102 -22.21 12.44 -1.72
C ALA A 102 -21.20 13.53 -2.06
N ILE A 103 -19.93 13.39 -1.64
CA ILE A 103 -18.83 14.30 -2.00
C ILE A 103 -18.62 14.30 -3.51
N ILE A 104 -18.56 13.13 -4.15
CA ILE A 104 -18.41 13.00 -5.61
C ILE A 104 -19.57 13.69 -6.34
N ALA A 105 -20.81 13.50 -5.88
CA ALA A 105 -21.98 14.16 -6.48
C ALA A 105 -21.91 15.68 -6.36
N GLN A 106 -21.57 16.20 -5.17
CA GLN A 106 -21.42 17.63 -4.93
C GLN A 106 -20.30 18.25 -5.77
N GLU A 107 -19.15 17.59 -5.89
CA GLU A 107 -18.01 18.09 -6.66
C GLU A 107 -18.31 18.14 -8.17
N LYS A 108 -19.07 17.16 -8.68
CA LYS A 108 -19.58 17.17 -10.06
C LYS A 108 -20.53 18.33 -10.34
N GLU A 109 -21.39 18.68 -9.38
CA GLU A 109 -22.33 19.80 -9.50
C GLU A 109 -21.62 21.16 -9.36
N ALA A 110 -20.61 21.24 -8.50
CA ALA A 110 -19.93 22.48 -8.14
C ALA A 110 -18.84 22.91 -9.13
N SER A 111 -18.28 22.01 -9.95
CA SER A 111 -17.08 22.31 -10.73
C SER A 111 -17.28 22.39 -12.24
N GLY A 112 -16.99 23.59 -12.77
CA GLY A 112 -16.47 23.80 -14.12
C GLY A 112 -15.06 23.24 -14.30
N GLY A 113 -14.87 21.94 -14.03
CA GLY A 113 -13.72 21.14 -14.49
C GLY A 113 -12.38 21.31 -13.76
N GLY A 114 -12.32 21.89 -12.55
CA GLY A 114 -11.06 22.14 -11.85
C GLY A 114 -10.87 21.27 -10.61
N GLY A 115 -9.91 20.33 -10.66
CA GLY A 115 -9.25 19.79 -9.47
C GLY A 115 -9.01 18.30 -9.47
N ASP A 116 -10.09 17.51 -9.41
CA ASP A 116 -9.97 16.15 -8.86
C ASP A 116 -10.25 15.02 -9.87
N HIS A 117 -10.78 15.31 -11.07
CA HIS A 117 -11.18 14.30 -12.05
C HIS A 117 -10.12 14.03 -13.12
N PHE A 118 -9.19 13.11 -12.86
CA PHE A 118 -8.33 12.54 -13.91
C PHE A 118 -9.02 11.34 -14.58
N ALA A 119 -10.05 11.60 -15.37
CA ALA A 119 -10.49 10.65 -16.39
C ALA A 119 -11.15 11.39 -17.56
N ALA A 120 -10.87 10.93 -18.78
CA ALA A 120 -11.70 11.24 -19.93
C ALA A 120 -13.14 10.82 -19.63
N SER A 121 -14.06 11.79 -19.61
CA SER A 121 -15.53 11.66 -19.52
C SER A 121 -16.05 10.36 -18.86
N GLY A 122 -16.23 10.39 -17.52
CA GLY A 122 -17.18 9.54 -16.81
C GLY A 122 -16.79 8.08 -16.50
N ALA A 123 -15.61 7.62 -16.91
CA ALA A 123 -15.20 6.23 -16.64
C ALA A 123 -14.80 5.98 -15.18
N ASN A 124 -14.18 6.98 -14.52
CA ASN A 124 -13.73 6.89 -13.14
C ASN A 124 -14.04 8.19 -12.38
N ASP A 125 -14.28 8.07 -11.08
CA ASP A 125 -14.32 9.19 -10.14
C ASP A 125 -13.15 9.11 -9.16
N ARG A 126 -12.76 10.27 -8.61
CA ARG A 126 -11.70 10.34 -7.62
C ARG A 126 -12.03 11.38 -6.57
N VAL A 127 -11.64 11.10 -5.34
CA VAL A 127 -11.67 12.07 -4.24
C VAL A 127 -10.24 12.24 -3.74
N TRP A 128 -9.63 13.38 -4.05
CA TRP A 128 -8.35 13.75 -3.45
C TRP A 128 -8.56 14.19 -2.00
N ASN A 129 -7.50 14.07 -1.19
CA ASN A 129 -7.53 14.41 0.24
C ASN A 129 -8.72 13.76 0.96
N SER A 130 -9.05 12.51 0.61
CA SER A 130 -10.25 11.84 1.10
C SER A 130 -10.23 11.68 2.63
N LEU A 131 -9.03 11.58 3.20
CA LEU A 131 -8.80 11.60 4.65
C LEU A 131 -9.35 12.89 5.30
N GLN A 132 -8.98 14.05 4.76
CA GLN A 132 -9.48 15.35 5.25
C GLN A 132 -10.98 15.50 4.99
N LYS A 133 -11.43 15.24 3.76
CA LYS A 133 -12.83 15.44 3.38
C LYS A 133 -13.79 14.56 4.20
N LEU A 134 -13.41 13.31 4.51
CA LEU A 134 -14.20 12.45 5.39
C LEU A 134 -14.24 13.01 6.82
N CYS A 135 -13.12 13.52 7.34
CA CYS A 135 -13.05 14.14 8.67
C CYS A 135 -13.97 15.37 8.76
N GLU A 136 -13.93 16.25 7.75
CA GLU A 136 -14.76 17.46 7.70
C GLU A 136 -16.25 17.13 7.58
N ALA A 137 -16.61 16.12 6.78
CA ALA A 137 -18.00 15.71 6.59
C ALA A 137 -18.56 14.93 7.78
N SER A 138 -17.76 14.05 8.40
CA SER A 138 -18.18 13.23 9.53
C SER A 138 -16.98 12.79 10.40
N PRO A 139 -16.66 13.54 11.47
CA PRO A 139 -15.57 13.20 12.38
C PRO A 139 -15.72 11.81 13.04
N ASP A 140 -16.95 11.38 13.31
CA ASP A 140 -17.24 10.06 13.90
C ASP A 140 -16.91 8.91 12.94
N VAL A 141 -17.40 9.00 11.70
CA VAL A 141 -17.11 7.99 10.67
C VAL A 141 -15.62 7.99 10.36
N PHE A 142 -14.99 9.17 10.25
CA PHE A 142 -13.55 9.31 10.08
C PHE A 142 -12.76 8.53 11.14
N LEU A 143 -13.07 8.74 12.42
CA LEU A 143 -12.37 8.09 13.51
C LEU A 143 -12.52 6.57 13.42
N ARG A 144 -13.75 6.06 13.25
CA ARG A 144 -14.01 4.61 13.16
C ARG A 144 -13.40 3.99 11.89
N TYR A 145 -13.33 4.75 10.79
CA TYR A 145 -12.81 4.27 9.51
C TYR A 145 -11.28 4.21 9.52
N PHE A 146 -10.60 5.24 9.99
CA PHE A 146 -9.13 5.32 9.92
C PHE A 146 -8.41 4.80 11.17
N ALA A 147 -9.05 4.72 12.35
CA ALA A 147 -8.43 4.19 13.56
C ALA A 147 -8.41 2.65 13.62
N SER A 148 -7.93 2.00 12.56
CA SER A 148 -7.78 0.54 12.51
C SER A 148 -6.43 0.11 13.09
N PRO A 149 -6.40 -0.63 14.23
CA PRO A 149 -5.15 -1.10 14.83
C PRO A 149 -4.35 -2.01 13.90
N THR A 150 -5.05 -2.78 13.06
CA THR A 150 -4.45 -3.64 12.04
C THR A 150 -3.72 -2.83 10.98
N ILE A 151 -4.36 -1.80 10.41
CA ILE A 151 -3.73 -0.93 9.39
C ILE A 151 -2.56 -0.17 10.02
N ALA A 152 -2.75 0.36 11.23
CA ALA A 152 -1.66 1.03 11.95
C ALA A 152 -0.47 0.10 12.19
N ALA A 153 -0.70 -1.16 12.56
CA ALA A 153 0.37 -2.12 12.84
C ALA A 153 1.14 -2.53 11.56
N VAL A 154 0.48 -2.72 10.42
CA VAL A 154 1.21 -3.03 9.17
C VAL A 154 1.99 -1.83 8.64
N CYS A 155 1.46 -0.60 8.79
CA CYS A 155 2.20 0.61 8.48
C CYS A 155 3.41 0.77 9.41
N GLU A 156 3.25 0.56 10.71
CA GLU A 156 4.35 0.61 11.68
C GLU A 156 5.40 -0.48 11.44
N ALA A 157 4.99 -1.68 11.02
CA ALA A 157 5.91 -2.75 10.68
C ALA A 157 6.87 -2.33 9.55
N TRP A 158 6.38 -1.56 8.58
CA TRP A 158 7.17 -1.10 7.44
C TRP A 158 7.96 0.19 7.71
N LEU A 159 7.28 1.22 8.22
CA LEU A 159 7.81 2.59 8.33
C LEU A 159 8.27 2.97 9.74
N GLY A 160 7.96 2.14 10.74
CA GLY A 160 8.17 2.47 12.15
C GLY A 160 7.05 3.34 12.76
N PRO A 161 7.18 3.72 14.05
CA PRO A 161 6.08 4.23 14.87
C PRO A 161 5.55 5.63 14.49
N ASN A 162 6.25 6.37 13.64
CA ASN A 162 5.93 7.76 13.30
C ASN A 162 5.47 7.92 11.85
N PHE A 163 4.87 6.88 11.27
CA PHE A 163 4.30 6.95 9.92
C PHE A 163 3.19 8.01 9.86
N GLN A 164 2.96 8.53 8.65
CA GLN A 164 1.84 9.42 8.36
C GLN A 164 0.94 8.77 7.32
N MET A 165 -0.35 9.13 7.36
CA MET A 165 -1.34 8.59 6.43
C MET A 165 -1.85 9.71 5.53
N THR A 166 -1.87 9.42 4.24
CA THR A 166 -2.71 10.14 3.27
C THR A 166 -3.67 9.14 2.66
N ALA A 167 -4.84 9.59 2.20
CA ALA A 167 -5.81 8.73 1.56
C ALA A 167 -6.51 9.44 0.40
N GLN A 168 -6.86 8.65 -0.60
CA GLN A 168 -7.59 9.06 -1.78
C GLN A 168 -8.58 7.95 -2.13
N VAL A 169 -9.74 8.30 -2.68
CA VAL A 169 -10.69 7.32 -3.22
C VAL A 169 -10.51 7.29 -4.72
N ASN A 170 -10.36 6.09 -5.28
CA ASN A 170 -10.44 5.83 -6.71
C ASN A 170 -11.65 4.93 -6.97
N LEU A 171 -12.66 5.45 -7.67
CA LEU A 171 -13.87 4.72 -8.04
C LEU A 171 -13.83 4.42 -9.54
N VAL A 172 -13.77 3.13 -9.88
CA VAL A 172 -13.81 2.66 -11.27
C VAL A 172 -15.21 2.15 -11.57
N HIS A 173 -15.90 2.75 -12.54
CA HIS A 173 -17.25 2.33 -12.91
C HIS A 173 -17.22 1.06 -13.78
N PRO A 174 -18.32 0.28 -13.80
CA PRO A 174 -18.45 -0.85 -14.73
C PRO A 174 -18.14 -0.43 -16.18
N GLY A 175 -17.26 -1.18 -16.85
CA GLY A 175 -16.75 -0.85 -18.19
C GLY A 175 -15.49 0.02 -18.20
N GLY A 176 -14.98 0.44 -17.03
CA GLY A 176 -13.69 1.10 -16.90
C GLY A 176 -12.54 0.18 -17.35
N ALA A 177 -11.51 0.80 -17.95
CA ALA A 177 -10.33 0.07 -18.38
C ALA A 177 -9.49 -0.40 -17.19
N ALA A 178 -8.82 -1.54 -17.34
CA ALA A 178 -7.84 -1.99 -16.36
C ALA A 178 -6.69 -0.98 -16.23
N GLN A 179 -6.17 -0.80 -15.01
CA GLN A 179 -4.95 -0.03 -14.81
C GLN A 179 -3.76 -0.76 -15.44
N GLN A 180 -2.83 0.02 -15.98
CA GLN A 180 -1.53 -0.53 -16.37
C GLN A 180 -0.76 -0.94 -15.11
N ALA A 181 -0.04 -2.05 -15.18
CA ALA A 181 0.83 -2.48 -14.09
C ALA A 181 1.87 -1.39 -13.80
N HIS A 182 1.95 -0.96 -12.56
CA HIS A 182 2.89 0.03 -12.07
C HIS A 182 3.24 -0.24 -10.62
N ARG A 183 4.24 0.46 -10.11
CA ARG A 183 4.60 0.50 -8.69
C ARG A 183 4.26 1.89 -8.17
N ASP A 184 3.74 1.96 -6.95
CA ASP A 184 3.65 3.21 -6.18
C ASP A 184 5.07 3.62 -5.75
N TYR A 185 5.81 4.14 -6.72
CA TYR A 185 7.21 4.50 -6.57
C TYR A 185 7.32 5.95 -6.09
N HIS A 186 8.18 6.20 -5.10
CA HIS A 186 8.23 7.51 -4.43
C HIS A 186 8.73 8.64 -5.34
N LEU A 187 9.42 8.34 -6.44
CA LEU A 187 9.79 9.33 -7.47
C LEU A 187 8.60 9.69 -8.40
N GLY A 188 7.49 8.97 -8.29
CA GLY A 188 6.32 9.12 -9.16
C GLY A 188 6.52 8.48 -10.53
N PHE A 189 5.76 8.96 -11.52
CA PHE A 189 5.79 8.46 -12.90
C PHE A 189 6.85 9.19 -13.73
N GLN A 190 8.12 8.94 -13.44
CA GLN A 190 9.25 9.50 -14.17
C GLN A 190 9.72 8.59 -15.31
N THR A 191 10.44 9.14 -16.28
CA THR A 191 11.15 8.33 -17.27
C THR A 191 12.37 7.64 -16.65
N ALA A 192 12.93 6.65 -17.36
CA ALA A 192 14.14 5.95 -16.91
C ALA A 192 15.33 6.92 -16.79
N GLU A 193 15.45 7.87 -17.71
CA GLU A 193 16.53 8.86 -17.74
C GLU A 193 16.48 9.80 -16.53
N ILE A 194 15.28 10.27 -16.16
CA ILE A 194 15.10 11.10 -14.95
C ILE A 194 15.41 10.28 -13.71
N SER A 195 14.93 9.04 -13.64
CA SER A 195 15.14 8.15 -12.50
C SER A 195 16.64 7.82 -12.30
N ALA A 196 17.40 7.63 -13.38
CA ALA A 196 18.85 7.36 -13.35
C ALA A 196 19.68 8.53 -12.80
N ALA A 197 19.13 9.76 -12.77
CA ALA A 197 19.79 10.91 -12.16
C ALA A 197 19.75 10.89 -10.61
N TYR A 198 18.96 10.00 -10.01
CA TYR A 198 18.90 9.82 -8.56
C TYR A 198 19.94 8.79 -8.10
N PRO A 199 20.73 9.08 -7.05
CA PRO A 199 21.67 8.12 -6.48
C PRO A 199 20.98 6.83 -6.02
N ALA A 200 21.66 5.69 -6.08
CA ALA A 200 21.09 4.37 -5.83
C ALA A 200 20.31 4.28 -4.51
N HIS A 201 20.85 4.81 -3.41
CA HIS A 201 20.20 4.79 -2.10
C HIS A 201 18.85 5.53 -2.02
N VAL A 202 18.58 6.45 -2.96
CA VAL A 202 17.26 7.11 -3.03
C VAL A 202 16.19 6.11 -3.47
N HIS A 203 16.52 5.18 -4.38
CA HIS A 203 15.57 4.19 -4.91
C HIS A 203 15.08 3.22 -3.83
N ASP A 204 15.83 3.08 -2.73
CA ASP A 204 15.49 2.24 -1.58
C ASP A 204 14.60 2.94 -0.53
N VAL A 205 14.31 4.24 -0.71
CA VAL A 205 13.46 4.99 0.23
C VAL A 205 12.02 4.49 0.18
N SER A 206 11.44 4.36 1.38
CA SER A 206 10.05 3.97 1.65
C SER A 206 9.33 5.03 2.46
#